data_AF-A0A7Z3C2N7-F1
#
_entry.id   AF-A0A7Z3C2N7-F1
#
_cell.length_a   1.000
_cell.length_b   1.000
_cell.length_c   1.000
_cell.angle_alpha   90.00
_cell.angle_beta   90.00
_cell.angle_gamma   90.00
#
_symmetry.space_group_name_H-M   'P 1'
#
loop_
_entity.id
_entity.type
_entity.pdbx_description
1 polymer ?
#
loop_
_entity_poly.entity_id
_entity_poly.type
_entity_poly.pdbx_seq_one_letter_code
_entity_poly.pdbx_strand_id
1 'polypeptide(L)' 'MQIDPELYKQIKDTIDNFPPYPDLDALIANGDIKKVRAGYNVLSEAGMEAIKKYLISVTAPHNGKPAIFQISRKRKR' A
#
# COMPACT_ATOMS: atom_id res chain seq x y z
N MET A 1 4.54 19.63 -23.39
CA MET A 1 5.44 19.41 -22.24
C MET A 1 6.55 18.48 -22.69
N GLN A 2 7.78 18.98 -22.85
CA GLN A 2 8.95 18.09 -22.96
C GLN A 2 9.26 17.62 -21.54
N ILE A 3 9.08 16.33 -21.29
CA ILE A 3 9.49 15.72 -20.03
C ILE A 3 11.02 15.61 -20.10
N ASP A 4 11.70 16.11 -19.07
CA ASP A 4 13.14 15.99 -18.93
C ASP A 4 13.57 14.51 -19.05
N PRO A 5 14.49 14.16 -19.97
CA PRO A 5 14.96 12.78 -20.14
C PRO A 5 15.52 12.15 -18.87
N GLU A 6 16.15 12.93 -17.99
CA GLU A 6 16.68 12.43 -16.71
C GLU A 6 15.54 12.10 -15.74
N LEU A 7 14.53 12.96 -15.68
CA LEU A 7 13.32 12.73 -14.89
C LEU A 7 12.58 11.48 -15.40
N TYR A 8 12.50 11.30 -16.72
CA TYR A 8 11.90 10.10 -17.31
C TYR A 8 12.65 8.83 -16.91
N LYS A 9 13.98 8.85 -16.94
CA LYS A 9 14.81 7.71 -16.54
C LYS A 9 14.63 7.38 -15.06
N GLN A 10 14.64 8.38 -14.17
CA GLN A 10 14.41 8.17 -12.74
C GLN A 10 13.03 7.59 -12.44
N ILE A 11 11.99 8.08 -13.12
CA ILE A 11 10.62 7.56 -12.97
C ILE A 11 10.56 6.11 -13.46
N LYS A 12 11.16 5.81 -14.62
CA LYS A 12 11.19 4.46 -15.18
C LYS A 12 11.92 3.48 -14.27
N ASP A 13 13.12 3.83 -13.83
CA ASP A 13 13.92 2.99 -12.92
C ASP A 13 13.19 2.76 -11.59
N THR A 14 12.45 3.75 -11.09
CA THR A 14 11.63 3.62 -9.88
C THR A 14 10.45 2.67 -10.08
N ILE A 15 9.79 2.72 -11.24
CA ILE A 15 8.67 1.83 -11.58
C ILE A 15 9.16 0.39 -11.80
N ASP A 16 10.31 0.22 -12.46
CA ASP A 16 10.87 -1.09 -12.77
C ASP A 16 11.42 -1.80 -11.54
N ASN A 17 11.97 -1.05 -10.58
CA ASN A 17 12.46 -1.57 -9.30
C ASN A 17 11.44 -1.45 -8.15
N PHE A 18 10.20 -1.07 -8.44
CA PHE A 18 9.19 -0.96 -7.40
C PHE A 18 8.92 -2.35 -6.79
N PRO A 19 8.84 -2.48 -5.45
CA PRO A 19 8.71 -3.77 -4.82
C PRO A 19 7.50 -4.55 -5.35
N PRO A 20 7.55 -5.90 -5.28
CA PRO A 20 6.40 -6.71 -5.64
C PRO A 20 5.25 -6.43 -4.68
N TYR A 21 4.05 -6.35 -5.24
CA TYR A 21 2.84 -6.11 -4.48
C TYR A 21 2.68 -7.16 -3.37
N PRO A 22 2.41 -6.77 -2.10
CA PRO A 22 2.35 -7.70 -0.98
C PRO A 22 1.21 -8.71 -1.15
N ASP A 23 1.42 -9.92 -0.64
CA ASP A 23 0.37 -10.94 -0.55
C ASP A 23 -0.60 -10.58 0.58
N LEU A 24 -1.71 -9.96 0.21
CA LEU A 24 -2.70 -9.50 1.16
C LEU A 24 -3.47 -10.66 1.81
N ASP A 25 -3.65 -11.77 1.10
CA ASP A 25 -4.39 -12.92 1.63
C ASP A 25 -3.55 -13.60 2.71
N ALA A 26 -2.23 -13.70 2.50
CA ALA A 26 -1.30 -14.17 3.53
C ALA A 26 -1.28 -13.24 4.77
N LEU A 27 -1.24 -11.92 4.57
CA LEU A 27 -1.28 -10.95 5.68
C LEU A 27 -2.61 -11.00 6.45
N ILE A 28 -3.73 -11.27 5.77
CA ILE A 28 -5.03 -11.48 6.42
C ILE A 28 -5.03 -12.80 7.20
N ALA A 29 -4.52 -13.88 6.61
CA ALA A 29 -4.45 -15.19 7.24
C ALA A 29 -3.56 -15.18 8.50
N ASN A 30 -2.46 -14.44 8.47
CA ASN A 30 -1.56 -14.25 9.61
C ASN A 30 -2.12 -13.31 10.68
N GLY A 31 -3.21 -12.59 10.40
CA GLY A 31 -3.81 -11.62 11.31
C GLY A 31 -3.09 -10.27 11.36
N ASP A 32 -2.13 -10.03 10.47
CA ASP A 32 -1.37 -8.77 10.39
C ASP A 32 -2.23 -7.60 9.92
N ILE A 33 -3.19 -7.90 9.04
CA ILE A 33 -4.19 -6.93 8.55
C ILE A 33 -5.58 -7.54 8.57
N LYS A 34 -6.60 -6.68 8.69
CA LYS A 34 -8.00 -7.07 8.56
C LYS A 34 -8.66 -6.31 7.41
N LYS A 35 -9.25 -7.05 6.47
CA LYS A 35 -10.03 -6.45 5.39
C LYS A 35 -11.31 -5.81 5.93
N VAL A 36 -11.56 -4.56 5.51
CA VAL A 36 -12.83 -3.87 5.74
C VAL A 36 -13.37 -3.29 4.44
N ARG A 37 -14.63 -2.85 4.45
CA ARG A 37 -15.30 -2.29 3.25
C ARG A 37 -14.50 -1.15 2.60
N ALA A 38 -13.92 -0.27 3.41
CA ALA A 38 -13.22 0.93 2.95
C ALA A 38 -11.71 0.75 2.75
N GLY A 39 -11.13 -0.42 3.05
CA GLY A 39 -9.67 -0.61 3.05
C GLY A 39 -9.23 -1.76 3.94
N TYR A 40 -8.22 -1.51 4.75
CA TYR A 40 -7.65 -2.47 5.70
C TYR A 40 -7.42 -1.81 7.05
N ASN A 41 -7.64 -2.54 8.14
CA ASN A 41 -7.06 -2.19 9.42
C ASN A 41 -5.72 -2.91 9.54
N VAL A 42 -4.70 -2.21 9.99
CA VAL A 42 -3.41 -2.81 10.31
C VAL A 42 -3.41 -3.18 11.79
N LEU A 43 -3.08 -4.43 12.08
CA LEU A 43 -3.12 -4.99 13.43
C LEU A 43 -1.73 -5.31 13.99
N SER A 44 -0.70 -5.31 13.12
CA SER A 44 0.69 -5.55 13.51
C SER A 44 1.65 -4.58 12.78
N GLU A 45 2.85 -4.43 13.33
CA GLU A 45 3.93 -3.69 12.69
C GLU A 45 4.35 -4.34 11.36
N ALA A 46 4.36 -5.67 11.30
CA ALA A 46 4.62 -6.43 10.06
C ALA A 46 3.59 -6.10 8.96
N GLY A 47 2.31 -5.98 9.33
CA GLY A 47 1.25 -5.53 8.44
C GLY A 47 1.50 -4.12 7.91
N MET A 48 1.93 -3.18 8.78
CA MET A 48 2.25 -1.81 8.38
C MET A 48 3.42 -1.77 7.40
N GLU A 49 4.51 -2.45 7.75
CA GLU A 49 5.72 -2.52 6.93
C GLU A 49 5.46 -3.11 5.55
N ALA A 50 4.61 -4.13 5.46
CA ALA A 50 4.24 -4.75 4.20
C ALA A 50 3.43 -3.81 3.29
N ILE A 51 2.56 -2.96 3.86
CA ILE A 51 1.66 -2.12 3.06
C ILE A 51 2.13 -0.67 2.88
N LYS A 52 3.09 -0.16 3.68
CA LYS A 52 3.43 1.27 3.75
C LYS A 52 3.78 1.89 2.40
N LYS A 53 4.48 1.13 1.54
CA LYS A 53 4.91 1.59 0.21
C LYS A 53 3.75 1.68 -0.80
N TYR A 54 2.61 1.06 -0.49
CA TYR A 54 1.43 1.00 -1.36
C TYR A 54 0.28 1.87 -0.84
N LEU A 55 0.45 2.58 0.27
CA LEU A 55 -0.57 3.43 0.87
C LEU A 55 -0.98 4.56 -0.08
N ILE A 56 -2.28 4.67 -0.33
CA ILE A 56 -2.90 5.81 -1.03
C ILE A 56 -3.39 6.82 0.00
N SER A 57 -4.08 6.35 1.04
CA SER A 57 -4.69 7.22 2.03
C SER A 57 -4.84 6.50 3.37
N VAL A 58 -4.96 7.31 4.43
CA VAL A 58 -5.26 6.84 5.77
C VAL A 58 -6.45 7.61 6.28
N THR A 59 -7.50 6.90 6.68
CA THR A 59 -8.61 7.48 7.44
C THR A 59 -8.25 7.40 8.92
N ALA A 60 -8.18 8.57 9.56
CA ALA A 60 -7.86 8.69 10.97
C ALA A 60 -8.87 7.91 11.84
N PRO A 61 -8.42 7.33 12.97
CA PRO A 61 -9.31 6.68 13.93
C PRO A 61 -10.25 7.72 14.55
N HIS A 62 -11.53 7.38 14.70
CA HIS A 62 -12.53 8.27 15.31
C HIS A 62 -13.51 7.47 16.17
N ASN A 63 -13.84 7.97 17.37
CA ASN A 63 -14.81 7.38 18.31
C ASN A 63 -14.58 5.87 18.55
N GLY A 64 -13.33 5.49 18.86
CA GLY A 64 -12.96 4.09 19.12
C GLY A 64 -12.85 3.20 17.88
N LYS A 65 -13.08 3.73 16.67
CA LYS A 65 -12.88 2.98 15.43
C LYS A 65 -11.40 2.99 15.03
N PRO A 66 -10.83 1.83 14.63
CA PRO A 66 -9.44 1.74 14.19
C PRO A 66 -9.22 2.48 12.86
N ALA A 67 -7.98 2.94 12.63
CA ALA A 67 -7.57 3.60 11.39
C ALA A 67 -7.76 2.67 10.19
N ILE A 68 -8.20 3.24 9.06
CA ILE A 68 -8.41 2.50 7.81
C ILE A 68 -7.37 2.93 6.79
N PHE A 69 -6.61 1.97 6.31
CA PHE A 69 -5.55 2.16 5.33
C PHE A 69 -6.05 1.73 3.95
N GLN A 70 -5.97 2.64 2.99
CA GLN A 70 -6.23 2.34 1.59
C GLN A 70 -4.91 2.08 0.89
N ILE A 71 -4.85 0.97 0.15
CA ILE A 71 -3.68 0.59 -0.62
C ILE A 71 -4.02 0.58 -2.10
N SER A 72 -3.04 0.96 -2.92
CA SER A 72 -3.14 0.91 -4.38
C SER A 72 -3.43 -0.50 -4.83
N ARG A 73 -4.32 -0.68 -5.82
CA ARG A 73 -4.55 -2.01 -6.38
C ARG A 73 -3.30 -2.43 -7.16
N LYS A 74 -2.96 -3.72 -7.08
CA LYS A 74 -1.99 -4.34 -8.00
C LYS A 74 -2.38 -3.97 -9.42
N ARG A 75 -1.52 -3.20 -10.11
CA ARG A 75 -1.69 -3.00 -11.55
C ARG A 75 -1.54 -4.38 -12.20
N LYS A 76 -2.54 -4.83 -12.97
CA LYS A 76 -2.33 -5.95 -13.89
C LYS A 76 -1.27 -5.48 -14.88
N ARG A 77 -0.07 -6.06 -14.81
CA ARG A 77 0.89 -5.99 -15.91
C ARG A 77 0.35 -6.84 -17.06
#